data_AF-A0A2J8PKT8-F1
#
_entry.id   AF-A0A2J8PKT8-F1
#
_cell.length_a   1.000
_cell.length_b   1.000
_cell.length_c   1.000
_cell.angle_alpha   90.00
_cell.angle_beta   90.00
_cell.angle_gamma   90.00
#
_symmetry.space_group_name_H-M   'P 1'
#
loop_
_entity.id
_entity.type
_entity.pdbx_description
1 polymer ?
#
loop_
_entity_poly.entity_id
_entity_poly.type
_entity_poly.pdbx_seq_one_letter_code
_entity_poly.pdbx_strand_id
1 'polypeptide(L)' 'APTGWKNSVRHNLSLNKCFKKVDKERSQSIGKGSLWCIDPEYRQNLIQALKKTPYHPHPHVFNTPPTCPQAYQRAG' A
#
# COMPACT_ATOMS: atom_id res chain seq x y z
N ALA A 1 -1.84 -18.53 -11.96
CA ALA A 1 -1.16 -17.35 -12.55
C ALA A 1 -0.26 -16.71 -11.50
N PRO A 2 1.06 -16.55 -11.74
CA PRO A 2 1.93 -15.83 -10.83
C PRO A 2 1.70 -14.33 -11.04
N THR A 3 0.69 -13.78 -10.36
CA THR A 3 0.38 -12.35 -10.40
C THR A 3 0.83 -11.70 -9.10
N GLY A 4 2.15 -11.69 -8.87
CA GLY A 4 2.77 -11.11 -7.68
C GLY A 4 2.30 -9.68 -7.41
N TRP A 5 2.20 -8.86 -8.47
CA TRP A 5 1.72 -7.48 -8.35
C TRP A 5 0.25 -7.39 -7.89
N LYS A 6 -0.62 -8.33 -8.32
CA LYS A 6 -2.01 -8.35 -7.85
C LYS A 6 -2.08 -8.67 -6.35
N ASN A 7 -1.13 -9.46 -5.83
CA ASN A 7 -1.03 -9.71 -4.40
C ASN A 7 -0.59 -8.45 -3.65
N SER A 8 0.42 -7.75 -4.17
CA SER A 8 0.90 -6.50 -3.59
C SER A 8 -0.18 -5.42 -3.57
N VAL A 9 -1.03 -5.33 -4.61
CA VAL A 9 -2.17 -4.40 -4.64
C VAL A 9 -3.19 -4.76 -3.55
N ARG A 10 -3.61 -6.02 -3.43
CA ARG A 10 -4.56 -6.44 -2.38
C ARG A 10 -4.01 -6.22 -0.97
N HIS A 11 -2.72 -6.51 -0.78
CA HIS A 11 -2.02 -6.26 0.47
C HIS A 11 -1.99 -4.77 0.79
N ASN A 12 -1.62 -3.91 -0.17
CA ASN A 12 -1.52 -2.47 0.05
C ASN A 12 -2.87 -1.82 0.38
N LEU A 13 -3.94 -2.24 -0.31
CA LEU A 13 -5.31 -1.79 -0.02
C LEU A 13 -5.73 -2.15 1.42
N SER A 14 -5.25 -3.27 1.95
CA SER A 14 -5.60 -3.71 3.31
C SER A 14 -4.67 -3.13 4.39
N LEU A 15 -3.39 -2.92 4.07
CA LEU A 15 -2.36 -2.47 5.01
C LEU A 15 -2.42 -0.95 5.25
N ASN A 16 -2.62 -0.16 4.19
CA ASN A 16 -2.50 1.28 4.28
C ASN A 16 -3.84 1.92 4.67
N LYS A 17 -3.85 2.63 5.80
CA LYS A 17 -5.03 3.37 6.32
C LYS A 17 -5.56 4.43 5.36
N CYS A 18 -4.77 4.82 4.35
CA CYS A 18 -5.23 5.70 3.29
C CYS A 18 -6.36 5.09 2.45
N PHE A 19 -6.49 3.76 2.42
CA PHE A 19 -7.52 3.06 1.66
C PHE A 19 -8.55 2.43 2.60
N LYS A 20 -9.82 2.61 2.28
CA LYS A 20 -10.92 1.92 2.98
C LYS A 20 -11.83 1.22 2.01
N LYS A 21 -12.34 0.08 2.46
CA LYS A 21 -13.39 -0.65 1.76
C LYS A 21 -14.71 0.11 1.95
N VAL A 22 -15.43 0.30 0.85
CA VAL A 22 -16.75 0.93 0.85
C VAL A 22 -17.80 -0.17 0.84
N ASP A 23 -18.76 -0.07 1.76
CA ASP A 23 -19.92 -0.95 1.77
C ASP A 23 -20.81 -0.64 0.57
N LYS A 24 -21.16 -1.69 -0.17
CA LYS A 24 -22.14 -1.57 -1.25
C LYS A 24 -23.53 -1.55 -0.62
N GLU A 25 -24.34 -0.58 -1.03
CA GLU A 25 -25.77 -0.61 -0.74
C GLU A 25 -26.36 -1.93 -1.24
N ARG A 26 -27.26 -2.55 -0.47
CA ARG A 26 -27.69 -3.94 -0.69
C ARG A 26 -28.29 -4.13 -2.10
N SER A 27 -28.95 -3.12 -2.65
CA SER A 27 -29.49 -3.11 -4.02
C SER A 27 -28.39 -3.04 -5.10
N GLN A 28 -27.27 -2.37 -4.81
CA GLN A 28 -26.11 -2.19 -5.69
C GLN A 28 -25.10 -3.36 -5.62
N SER A 29 -25.41 -4.43 -4.87
CA SER A 29 -24.48 -5.54 -4.62
C SER A 29 -24.35 -6.55 -5.77
N ILE A 30 -24.93 -6.27 -6.94
CA ILE A 30 -24.86 -7.09 -8.16
C ILE A 30 -23.44 -7.03 -8.75
N GLY A 31 -22.48 -7.75 -8.16
CA GLY A 31 -21.14 -7.91 -8.75
C GLY A 31 -20.07 -8.37 -7.76
N LYS A 32 -19.19 -9.28 -8.23
CA LYS A 32 -18.03 -9.76 -7.48
C LYS A 32 -17.06 -8.61 -7.16
N GLY A 33 -16.56 -8.57 -5.93
CA GLY A 33 -15.53 -7.62 -5.49
C GLY A 33 -16.06 -6.52 -4.57
N SER A 34 -15.11 -5.80 -3.96
CA SER A 34 -15.37 -4.67 -3.06
C SER A 34 -14.93 -3.36 -3.71
N LEU A 35 -15.64 -2.28 -3.42
CA LEU A 35 -15.20 -0.93 -3.79
C LEU A 35 -14.20 -0.43 -2.75
N TRP A 36 -13.21 0.32 -3.19
CA TRP A 36 -12.19 0.93 -2.34
C TRP A 36 -12.13 2.42 -2.63
N CYS A 37 -11.99 3.22 -1.58
CA CYS A 37 -11.80 4.67 -1.71
C CYS A 37 -10.66 5.17 -0.81
N ILE A 38 -10.22 6.39 -1.08
CA ILE A 38 -9.26 7.08 -0.23
C ILE A 38 -9.99 7.60 0.99
N ASP A 39 -9.47 7.32 2.18
CA ASP A 39 -10.01 7.90 3.39
C ASP A 39 -9.77 9.44 3.41
N PRO A 40 -10.82 10.27 3.57
CA PRO A 40 -10.68 11.72 3.59
C PRO A 40 -9.65 12.25 4.58
N GLU A 41 -9.50 11.61 5.75
CA GLU A 41 -8.55 12.01 6.79
C GLU A 41 -7.10 11.94 6.30
N TYR A 42 -6.79 10.93 5.46
CA TYR A 42 -5.43 10.66 4.99
C TYR A 42 -5.16 11.24 3.59
N ARG A 43 -6.20 11.73 2.90
CA ARG A 43 -6.12 12.21 1.51
C ARG A 43 -5.09 13.31 1.31
N GLN A 44 -5.06 14.31 2.17
CA GLN A 44 -4.14 15.45 2.01
C GLN A 44 -2.68 15.02 2.15
N ASN A 45 -2.39 14.20 3.17
CA ASN A 45 -1.05 13.66 3.40
C ASN A 45 -0.58 12.79 2.22
N LEU A 46 -1.47 11.95 1.69
CA LEU A 46 -1.17 11.13 0.51
C LEU A 46 -0.84 12.00 -0.72
N ILE A 47 -1.64 13.03 -0.99
CA ILE A 47 -1.39 13.94 -2.12
C ILE A 47 -0.08 14.72 -1.93
N GLN A 48 0.22 15.18 -0.73
CA GLN A 48 1.49 15.86 -0.44
C GLN A 48 2.69 14.93 -0.64
N ALA A 49 2.61 13.68 -0.18
CA ALA A 49 3.65 12.69 -0.39
C ALA A 49 3.91 12.46 -1.89
N LEU A 50 2.84 12.25 -2.68
CA LEU A 50 2.93 12.07 -4.12
C LEU A 50 3.52 13.29 -4.84
N LYS A 51 3.24 14.51 -4.37
CA LYS A 51 3.81 15.75 -4.91
C LYS A 51 5.30 15.91 -4.59
N LYS A 52 5.74 15.46 -3.40
CA LYS A 52 7.14 15.53 -2.97
C LYS A 52 8.02 14.52 -3.70
N THR A 53 7.47 13.36 -4.07
CA THR A 53 8.18 12.31 -4.81
C THR A 53 7.37 11.92 -6.05
N PRO A 54 7.36 12.76 -7.11
CA PRO A 54 6.55 12.52 -8.30
C PRO A 54 7.05 11.34 -9.14
N TYR A 55 8.31 10.94 -8.96
CA TYR A 55 8.89 9.74 -9.53
C TYR A 55 9.52 8.91 -8.42
N HIS A 56 9.19 7.62 -8.37
CA HIS A 56 10.02 6.62 -7.70
C HIS A 56 10.97 6.03 -8.74
N PRO A 57 12.23 6.49 -8.84
CA PRO A 57 13.21 5.84 -9.71
C PRO A 57 13.77 4.64 -8.96
N HIS A 58 12.97 3.60 -8.67
CA HIS A 58 13.57 2.30 -8.41
C HIS A 58 12.61 1.09 -8.31
N PRO A 59 12.82 0.02 -9.11
CA PRO A 59 12.11 -1.25 -8.97
C PRO A 59 12.74 -2.21 -7.94
N HIS A 60 13.75 -1.80 -7.17
CA HIS A 60 14.53 -2.69 -6.29
C HIS A 60 14.06 -2.71 -4.80
N VAL A 61 12.76 -2.80 -4.52
CA VAL A 61 12.29 -2.97 -3.11
C VAL A 61 11.59 -4.30 -2.87
N PHE A 62 11.52 -5.17 -3.87
CA PHE A 62 10.90 -6.49 -3.74
C PHE A 62 11.86 -7.62 -3.28
N ASN A 63 13.15 -7.34 -3.06
CA ASN A 63 14.14 -8.39 -2.79
C ASN A 63 14.95 -8.26 -1.49
N THR A 64 14.66 -7.30 -0.61
CA THR A 64 15.32 -7.24 0.71
C THR A 64 14.38 -7.71 1.82
N PRO A 65 14.76 -8.73 2.62
CA PRO A 65 14.00 -9.10 3.81
C PRO A 65 14.04 -7.96 4.83
N PRO A 66 13.00 -7.79 5.66
CA PRO A 66 12.96 -6.70 6.60
C PRO A 66 14.00 -6.94 7.71
N THR A 67 14.84 -5.92 7.91
CA THR A 67 15.53 -5.56 9.17
C THR A 67 16.44 -6.59 9.83
N CYS A 68 17.76 -6.43 9.63
CA CYS A 68 18.71 -6.58 10.73
C CYS A 68 19.10 -5.16 11.21
N PRO A 69 18.83 -4.79 12.47
CA PRO A 69 19.29 -3.51 13.01
C PRO A 69 20.82 -3.48 13.06
N GLN A 70 21.37 -2.38 12.56
CA GLN A 70 22.78 -2.02 12.61
C GLN A 70 23.19 -1.65 14.05
N ALA A 71 23.53 -2.65 14.87
CA ALA A 71 24.22 -2.48 16.14
C ALA A 71 24.93 -3.80 16.50
N TYR A 72 26.17 -3.73 17.02
CA TYR A 72 27.18 -4.80 17.14
C TYR A 72 27.86 -5.11 15.80
N GLN A 73 29.00 -4.51 15.44
CA GLN A 73 30.29 -4.69 16.11
C GLN A 73 31.19 -3.45 15.85
N ARG A 74 31.25 -2.53 16.81
CA ARG A 74 32.48 -1.78 17.08
C ARG A 74 33.03 -2.35 18.39
N ALA A 75 34.01 -3.23 18.29
CA ALA A 75 35.03 -3.57 19.29
C ALA A 75 35.60 -4.96 18.96
N GLY A 76 36.94 -5.05 18.89
CA GLY A 76 37.71 -6.26 18.65
C GLY A 76 38.75 -6.05 17.57
#